data_AF-A0A2S7TX70-F1
#
_entry.id   AF-A0A2S7TX70-F1
#
_cell.length_a   1.000
_cell.length_b   1.000
_cell.length_c   1.000
_cell.angle_alpha   90.00
_cell.angle_beta   90.00
_cell.angle_gamma   90.00
#
_symmetry.space_group_name_H-M   'P 1'
#
loop_
_entity.id
_entity.type
_entity.pdbx_description
1 polymer ?
#
loop_
_entity_poly.entity_id
_entity_poly.type
_entity_poly.pdbx_seq_one_letter_code
_entity_poly.pdbx_strand_id
1 'polypeptide(L)'
;MKRNSHHSKNGFTLLETILAMSMLAVMMSVIFSVTTSSVSLGRSIVSIQSNSRHQAAFYNYLKQLFANLPSDARITLEENDQNFQTLTIENPNTEFPARGRQHLAKQLWVAIGTDRDGLVNLSLETSNQLEDGSNNQESIYFQTELVRSLTNIRWEFYDANRDEWSPEWTPAMGRPSQIKFFYSYPGHEDEHMHYFWIPNRKDPPLKANTQKPTPPPRP
;
A
#
# COMPACT_ATOMS: atom_id res chain seq x y z
N MET A 1 37.08 -56.52 62.43
CA MET A 1 37.30 -55.15 62.95
C MET A 1 36.83 -54.15 61.89
N LYS A 2 35.91 -53.24 62.25
CA LYS A 2 35.24 -52.29 61.33
C LYS A 2 36.15 -51.10 61.03
N ARG A 3 36.14 -50.67 59.76
CA ARG A 3 36.94 -49.59 59.18
C ARG A 3 36.12 -48.29 59.24
N ASN A 4 36.56 -47.31 60.03
CA ASN A 4 35.91 -45.99 60.09
C ASN A 4 36.42 -45.10 58.95
N SER A 5 35.52 -44.69 58.05
CA SER A 5 35.79 -43.66 57.05
C SER A 5 35.51 -42.28 57.63
N HIS A 6 36.53 -41.44 57.78
CA HIS A 6 36.37 -40.01 58.07
C HIS A 6 35.86 -39.30 56.82
N HIS A 7 34.72 -38.62 56.94
CA HIS A 7 34.21 -37.70 55.93
C HIS A 7 34.73 -36.30 56.28
N SER A 8 35.57 -35.68 55.44
CA SER A 8 35.95 -34.28 55.62
C SER A 8 34.80 -33.39 55.12
N LYS A 9 34.31 -32.51 55.99
CA LYS A 9 33.38 -31.45 55.60
C LYS A 9 34.22 -30.27 55.12
N ASN A 10 34.38 -30.13 53.81
CA ASN A 10 35.04 -28.99 53.22
C ASN A 10 33.99 -27.87 53.06
N GLY A 11 34.09 -26.83 53.89
CA GLY A 11 33.30 -25.60 53.72
C GLY A 11 33.96 -24.71 52.67
N PHE A 12 33.16 -24.09 51.80
CA PHE A 12 33.64 -23.15 50.79
C PHE A 12 34.28 -21.92 51.46
N THR A 13 35.41 -21.47 50.91
CA THR A 13 36.07 -20.25 51.41
C THR A 13 35.28 -19.02 50.99
N LEU A 14 35.26 -17.98 51.83
CA LEU A 14 34.51 -16.74 51.55
C LEU A 14 34.96 -16.07 50.24
N LEU A 15 36.25 -16.15 49.93
CA LEU A 15 36.85 -15.60 48.70
C LEU A 15 36.35 -16.34 47.45
N GLU A 16 36.20 -17.66 47.52
CA GLU A 16 35.68 -18.48 46.43
C GLU A 16 34.22 -18.13 46.10
N THR A 17 33.39 -17.90 47.13
CA THR A 17 32.00 -17.47 46.95
C THR A 17 31.90 -16.08 46.30
N ILE A 18 32.73 -15.12 46.71
CA ILE A 18 32.76 -13.78 46.10
C ILE A 18 33.21 -13.85 44.65
N LEU A 19 34.23 -14.67 44.35
CA LEU A 19 34.73 -14.84 42.98
C LEU A 19 33.67 -15.49 42.09
N ALA A 20 32.98 -16.53 42.57
CA ALA A 20 31.87 -17.15 41.87
C ALA A 20 30.72 -16.18 41.59
N MET A 21 30.34 -15.36 42.58
CA MET A 21 29.29 -14.35 42.42
C MET A 21 29.69 -13.25 41.42
N SER A 22 30.95 -12.83 41.41
CA SER A 22 31.45 -11.83 40.45
C SER A 22 31.40 -12.35 39.02
N MET A 23 31.79 -13.61 38.80
CA MET A 23 31.74 -14.25 37.49
C MET A 23 30.29 -14.42 37.02
N LEU A 24 29.38 -14.78 37.92
CA LEU A 24 27.95 -14.89 37.64
C LEU A 24 27.35 -13.53 37.25
N ALA A 25 27.73 -12.44 37.95
CA ALA A 25 27.28 -11.10 37.62
C ALA A 25 27.71 -10.67 36.21
N VAL A 26 28.98 -10.90 35.85
CA VAL A 26 29.50 -10.61 34.51
C VAL A 26 28.76 -11.41 33.43
N MET A 27 28.52 -12.71 33.67
CA MET A 27 27.76 -13.55 32.74
C MET A 27 26.33 -13.05 32.54
N MET A 28 25.65 -12.65 33.63
CA MET A 28 24.30 -12.10 33.57
C MET A 28 24.26 -10.78 32.78
N SER A 29 25.25 -9.89 32.95
CA SER A 29 25.35 -8.65 32.16
C SER A 29 25.53 -8.92 30.66
N VAL A 30 26.37 -9.90 30.29
CA VAL A 30 26.58 -10.28 28.88
C VAL A 30 25.30 -10.88 28.28
N ILE A 31 24.62 -11.78 28.99
CA ILE A 31 23.36 -12.39 28.53
C ILE A 31 22.29 -11.30 28.34
N PHE A 32 22.17 -10.38 29.27
CA PHE A 32 21.21 -9.28 29.19
C PHE A 32 21.53 -8.33 28.01
N SER A 33 22.81 -8.03 27.78
CA SER A 33 23.24 -7.22 26.64
C SER A 33 22.95 -7.90 25.30
N VAL A 34 23.27 -9.19 25.15
CA VAL A 34 23.00 -9.95 23.91
C VAL A 34 21.50 -10.07 23.66
N THR A 35 20.70 -10.28 24.70
CA THR A 35 19.24 -10.39 24.61
C THR A 35 18.62 -9.05 24.18
N THR A 36 19.04 -7.94 24.80
CA THR A 36 18.54 -6.60 24.46
C THR A 36 18.95 -6.18 23.05
N SER A 37 20.18 -6.48 22.61
CA SER A 37 20.62 -6.26 21.23
C SER A 37 19.88 -7.14 20.22
N SER A 38 19.59 -8.40 20.54
CA SER A 38 18.84 -9.30 19.64
C SER A 38 17.38 -8.87 19.50
N VAL A 39 16.75 -8.40 20.59
CA VAL A 39 15.38 -7.87 20.56
C VAL A 39 15.31 -6.54 19.80
N SER A 40 16.30 -5.65 19.94
CA SER A 40 16.32 -4.38 19.20
C SER A 40 16.59 -4.57 17.70
N LEU A 41 17.48 -5.50 17.33
CA LEU A 41 17.71 -5.92 15.94
C LEU A 41 16.48 -6.60 15.34
N GLY A 42 15.83 -7.51 16.09
CA GLY A 42 14.59 -8.15 15.64
C GLY A 42 13.46 -7.15 15.37
N ARG A 43 13.32 -6.13 16.22
CA ARG A 43 12.34 -5.04 16.01
C ARG A 43 12.67 -4.20 14.76
N SER A 44 13.94 -3.95 14.49
CA SER A 44 14.39 -3.17 13.32
C SER A 44 14.29 -3.94 12.00
N ILE A 45 14.52 -5.26 12.03
CA ILE A 45 14.35 -6.13 10.86
C ILE A 45 12.86 -6.27 10.50
N VAL A 46 11.98 -6.41 11.50
CA VAL A 46 10.53 -6.48 11.28
C VAL A 46 9.98 -5.18 10.70
N SER A 47 10.45 -4.01 11.15
CA SER A 47 9.98 -2.71 10.62
C SER A 47 10.46 -2.45 9.20
N ILE A 48 11.74 -2.70 8.89
CA ILE A 48 12.29 -2.57 7.53
C ILE A 48 11.59 -3.55 6.57
N GLN A 49 11.39 -4.79 7.00
CA GLN A 49 10.70 -5.79 6.19
C GLN A 49 9.21 -5.48 6.01
N SER A 50 8.57 -4.86 7.00
CA SER A 50 7.18 -4.39 6.89
C SER A 50 7.04 -3.29 5.84
N ASN A 51 7.91 -2.28 5.85
CA ASN A 51 7.83 -1.16 4.90
C ASN A 51 8.08 -1.63 3.44
N SER A 52 9.09 -2.49 3.25
CA SER A 52 9.37 -3.11 1.94
C SER A 52 8.21 -3.98 1.43
N ARG A 53 7.52 -4.71 2.31
CA ARG A 53 6.31 -5.49 1.95
C ARG A 53 5.14 -4.60 1.54
N HIS A 54 4.90 -3.49 2.25
CA HIS A 54 3.83 -2.56 1.90
C HIS A 54 4.08 -1.91 0.54
N GLN A 55 5.30 -1.47 0.26
CA GLN A 55 5.69 -0.95 -1.06
C GLN A 55 5.45 -1.97 -2.18
N ALA A 56 5.87 -3.22 -1.98
CA ALA A 56 5.67 -4.28 -2.97
C ALA A 56 4.18 -4.60 -3.18
N ALA A 57 3.39 -4.66 -2.10
CA ALA A 57 1.95 -4.88 -2.18
C ALA A 57 1.24 -3.75 -2.93
N PHE A 58 1.61 -2.50 -2.66
CA PHE A 58 1.09 -1.32 -3.35
C PHE A 58 1.42 -1.32 -4.84
N TYR A 59 2.69 -1.55 -5.20
CA TYR A 59 3.10 -1.65 -6.61
C TYR A 59 2.32 -2.75 -7.34
N ASN A 60 2.17 -3.92 -6.72
CA ASN A 60 1.41 -5.03 -7.30
C ASN A 60 -0.08 -4.68 -7.45
N TYR A 61 -0.66 -3.99 -6.46
CA TYR A 61 -2.03 -3.51 -6.53
C TYR A 61 -2.24 -2.55 -7.71
N LEU A 62 -1.41 -1.51 -7.85
CA LEU A 62 -1.51 -0.58 -8.98
C LEU A 62 -1.33 -1.28 -10.33
N LYS A 63 -0.34 -2.18 -10.41
CA LYS A 63 -0.10 -2.97 -11.62
C LYS A 63 -1.33 -3.78 -12.01
N GLN A 64 -1.99 -4.42 -11.04
CA GLN A 64 -3.22 -5.17 -11.26
C GLN A 64 -4.39 -4.26 -11.61
N LEU A 65 -4.56 -3.14 -10.90
CA LEU A 65 -5.59 -2.14 -11.15
C LEU A 65 -5.53 -1.68 -12.61
N PHE A 66 -4.39 -1.12 -13.04
CA PHE A 66 -4.20 -0.61 -14.40
C PHE A 66 -4.32 -1.68 -15.48
N ALA A 67 -3.78 -2.89 -15.23
CA ALA A 67 -3.92 -4.01 -16.15
C ALA A 67 -5.36 -4.53 -16.27
N ASN A 68 -6.18 -4.34 -15.24
CA ASN A 68 -7.55 -4.83 -15.17
C ASN A 68 -8.63 -3.79 -15.42
N LEU A 69 -8.26 -2.55 -15.72
CA LEU A 69 -9.23 -1.50 -16.02
C LEU A 69 -10.18 -1.92 -17.17
N PRO A 70 -11.50 -1.86 -16.95
CA PRO A 70 -12.51 -2.02 -18.00
C PRO A 70 -12.33 -1.02 -19.14
N SER A 71 -12.96 -1.27 -20.29
CA SER A 71 -12.91 -0.35 -21.43
C SER A 71 -13.66 0.95 -21.19
N ASP A 72 -14.73 0.92 -20.37
CA ASP A 72 -15.54 2.06 -19.95
C ASP A 72 -14.96 2.83 -18.75
N ALA A 73 -13.78 2.43 -18.26
CA ALA A 73 -13.08 3.17 -17.20
C ALA A 73 -12.56 4.51 -17.72
N ARG A 74 -12.83 5.58 -16.96
CA ARG A 74 -12.34 6.94 -17.26
C ARG A 74 -11.26 7.29 -16.25
N ILE A 75 -10.16 7.84 -16.75
CA ILE A 75 -9.03 8.27 -15.92
C ILE A 75 -8.91 9.78 -16.04
N THR A 76 -8.75 10.42 -14.90
CA THR A 76 -8.49 11.84 -14.77
C THR A 76 -7.30 12.02 -13.84
N LEU A 77 -6.35 12.87 -14.20
CA LEU A 77 -5.26 13.33 -13.35
C LEU A 77 -5.33 14.85 -13.29
N GLU A 78 -5.62 15.36 -12.10
CA GLU A 78 -5.73 16.78 -11.82
C GLU A 78 -4.69 17.18 -10.79
N GLU A 79 -4.09 18.35 -10.97
CA GLU A 79 -3.19 18.97 -10.01
C GLU A 79 -3.93 20.07 -9.26
N ASN A 80 -3.86 20.06 -7.94
CA ASN A 80 -4.49 21.08 -7.11
C ASN A 80 -3.59 22.32 -6.93
N ASP A 81 -4.11 23.37 -6.29
CA ASP A 81 -3.37 24.63 -6.03
C ASP A 81 -2.07 24.45 -5.22
N GLN A 82 -1.89 23.31 -4.57
CA GLN A 82 -0.71 22.96 -3.78
C GLN A 82 0.29 22.07 -4.55
N ASN A 83 0.10 21.94 -5.87
CA ASN A 83 0.87 21.04 -6.75
C ASN A 83 0.75 19.56 -6.37
N PHE A 84 -0.33 19.17 -5.68
CA PHE A 84 -0.63 17.77 -5.42
C PHE A 84 -1.53 17.21 -6.50
N GLN A 85 -1.06 16.14 -7.11
CA GLN A 85 -1.81 15.42 -8.13
C GLN A 85 -2.79 14.43 -7.49
N THR A 86 -4.02 14.44 -7.97
CA THR A 86 -5.07 13.48 -7.62
C THR A 86 -5.41 12.66 -8.86
N LEU A 87 -5.18 11.35 -8.78
CA LEU A 87 -5.58 10.42 -9.81
C LEU A 87 -6.97 9.89 -9.50
N THR A 88 -7.93 10.17 -10.36
CA THR A 88 -9.31 9.69 -10.28
C THR A 88 -9.57 8.66 -11.36
N ILE A 89 -10.16 7.53 -10.97
CA ILE A 89 -10.59 6.46 -11.86
C ILE A 89 -12.07 6.19 -11.64
N GLU A 90 -12.88 6.42 -12.67
CA GLU A 90 -14.28 6.01 -12.72
C GLU A 90 -14.38 4.58 -13.25
N ASN A 91 -15.28 3.79 -12.66
CA ASN A 91 -15.48 2.36 -12.95
C ASN A 91 -14.17 1.52 -12.92
N PRO A 92 -13.41 1.56 -11.80
CA PRO A 92 -12.11 0.87 -11.69
C PRO A 92 -12.20 -0.66 -11.64
N ASN A 93 -13.41 -1.25 -11.60
CA ASN A 93 -13.65 -2.68 -11.40
C ASN A 93 -12.90 -3.26 -10.20
N THR A 94 -12.92 -2.52 -9.10
CA THR A 94 -12.29 -2.88 -7.82
C THR A 94 -13.38 -3.04 -6.77
N GLU A 95 -13.25 -4.04 -5.91
CA GLU A 95 -14.12 -4.19 -4.74
C GLU A 95 -13.44 -3.64 -3.49
N PHE A 96 -14.24 -3.12 -2.56
CA PHE A 96 -13.76 -2.63 -1.28
C PHE A 96 -14.66 -3.09 -0.12
N PRO A 97 -14.08 -3.34 1.07
CA PRO A 97 -14.83 -3.74 2.23
C PRO A 97 -15.45 -2.53 2.93
N ALA A 98 -16.77 -2.53 3.13
CA ALA A 98 -17.45 -1.54 3.95
C ALA A 98 -18.72 -2.11 4.57
N ARG A 99 -19.06 -1.66 5.79
CA ARG A 99 -20.26 -2.09 6.53
C ARG A 99 -20.43 -3.62 6.60
N GLY A 100 -19.31 -4.36 6.73
CA GLY A 100 -19.30 -5.82 6.86
C GLY A 100 -19.52 -6.62 5.57
N ARG A 101 -19.50 -5.98 4.39
CA ARG A 101 -19.66 -6.63 3.07
C ARG A 101 -18.73 -6.03 2.02
N GLN A 102 -18.58 -6.71 0.87
CA GLN A 102 -17.87 -6.19 -0.28
C GLN A 102 -18.77 -5.29 -1.12
N HIS A 103 -18.21 -4.20 -1.63
CA HIS A 103 -18.86 -3.23 -2.48
C HIS A 103 -18.04 -3.00 -3.74
N LEU A 104 -18.69 -2.92 -4.90
CA LEU A 104 -18.00 -2.55 -6.14
C LEU A 104 -17.78 -1.03 -6.16
N ALA A 105 -16.53 -0.62 -6.36
CA ALA A 105 -16.16 0.78 -6.53
C ALA A 105 -16.68 1.31 -7.86
N LYS A 106 -17.34 2.47 -7.79
CA LYS A 106 -17.70 3.31 -8.93
C LYS A 106 -16.68 4.40 -9.16
N GLN A 107 -16.03 4.85 -8.11
CA GLN A 107 -14.96 5.84 -8.18
C GLN A 107 -13.82 5.42 -7.24
N LEU A 108 -12.60 5.67 -7.68
CA LEU A 108 -11.37 5.44 -6.93
C LEU A 108 -10.48 6.66 -7.08
N TRP A 109 -10.01 7.19 -5.97
CA TRP A 109 -9.05 8.28 -5.90
C TRP A 109 -7.74 7.77 -5.34
N VAL A 110 -6.64 8.14 -5.98
CA VAL A 110 -5.31 8.07 -5.40
C VAL A 110 -4.89 9.50 -5.13
N ALA A 111 -5.04 9.91 -3.88
CA ALA A 111 -4.84 11.27 -3.43
C ALA A 111 -3.55 11.41 -2.64
N ILE A 112 -2.91 12.56 -2.82
CA ILE A 112 -1.71 12.95 -2.11
C ILE A 112 -2.12 13.91 -0.97
N GLY A 113 -1.75 13.57 0.25
CA GLY A 113 -2.01 14.39 1.44
C GLY A 113 -0.73 14.74 2.19
N THR A 114 -0.72 15.84 2.93
CA THR A 114 0.43 16.24 3.76
C THR A 114 0.22 15.87 5.23
N ASP A 115 1.27 15.39 5.87
CA ASP A 115 1.34 15.26 7.32
C ASP A 115 1.74 16.58 7.99
N ARG A 116 1.62 16.65 9.32
CA ARG A 116 1.97 17.81 10.16
C ARG A 116 3.43 18.25 10.02
N ASP A 117 4.30 17.32 9.66
CA ASP A 117 5.73 17.54 9.46
C ASP A 117 6.08 18.00 8.03
N GLY A 118 5.08 18.24 7.17
CA GLY A 118 5.27 18.63 5.77
C GLY A 118 5.66 17.47 4.84
N LEU A 119 5.71 16.25 5.36
CA LEU A 119 5.89 15.04 4.56
C LEU A 119 4.60 14.66 3.85
N VAL A 120 4.74 13.94 2.75
CA VAL A 120 3.66 13.57 1.85
C VAL A 120 3.26 12.11 2.08
N ASN A 121 1.95 11.85 2.10
CA ASN A 121 1.35 10.54 2.24
C ASN A 121 0.48 10.27 1.01
N LEU A 122 0.48 9.00 0.57
CA LEU A 122 -0.38 8.53 -0.51
C LEU A 122 -1.54 7.74 0.08
N SER A 123 -2.77 8.16 -0.21
CA SER A 123 -3.98 7.44 0.19
C SER A 123 -4.76 6.95 -1.01
N LEU A 124 -5.38 5.79 -0.83
CA LEU A 124 -6.39 5.25 -1.73
C LEU A 124 -7.75 5.47 -1.09
N GLU A 125 -8.66 6.07 -1.83
CA GLU A 125 -10.05 6.21 -1.46
C GLU A 125 -10.94 5.59 -2.54
N THR A 126 -12.01 4.93 -2.13
CA THR A 126 -12.99 4.31 -3.04
C THR A 126 -14.40 4.63 -2.60
N SER A 127 -15.28 4.88 -3.56
CA SER A 127 -16.71 5.10 -3.34
C SER A 127 -17.56 4.17 -4.19
N ASN A 128 -18.72 3.77 -3.68
CA ASN A 128 -19.73 3.04 -4.45
C ASN A 128 -20.60 3.94 -5.34
N GLN A 129 -20.38 5.25 -5.34
CA GLN A 129 -21.08 6.22 -6.15
C GLN A 129 -20.08 7.14 -6.86
N LEU A 130 -20.53 7.76 -7.96
CA LEU A 130 -19.81 8.85 -8.59
C LEU A 130 -20.07 10.14 -7.81
N GLU A 131 -19.11 11.05 -7.77
CA GLU A 131 -19.18 12.32 -7.04
C GLU A 131 -20.36 13.20 -7.52
N ASP A 132 -20.59 13.25 -8.84
CA ASP A 132 -21.72 13.96 -9.46
C ASP A 132 -23.02 13.13 -9.52
N GLY A 133 -23.02 11.94 -8.91
CA GLY A 133 -24.19 11.07 -8.87
C GLY A 133 -25.28 11.67 -7.99
N SER A 134 -26.31 12.26 -8.60
CA SER A 134 -27.51 12.73 -7.88
C SER A 134 -28.33 11.55 -7.34
N ASN A 135 -27.83 10.90 -6.29
CA ASN A 135 -28.50 9.81 -5.63
C ASN A 135 -28.77 10.23 -4.18
N ASN A 136 -30.03 10.15 -3.74
CA ASN A 136 -30.43 10.50 -2.37
C ASN A 136 -29.91 9.51 -1.30
N GLN A 137 -29.02 8.60 -1.68
CA GLN A 137 -28.50 7.56 -0.82
C GLN A 137 -27.09 7.91 -0.38
N GLU A 138 -26.82 7.79 0.91
CA GLU A 138 -25.49 8.05 1.48
C GLU A 138 -24.41 7.22 0.78
N SER A 139 -23.37 7.89 0.30
CA SER A 139 -22.21 7.26 -0.31
C SER A 139 -21.43 6.45 0.71
N ILE A 140 -20.97 5.28 0.29
CA ILE A 140 -20.16 4.38 1.11
C ILE A 140 -18.72 4.55 0.63
N TYR A 141 -17.87 4.98 1.55
CA TYR A 141 -16.45 5.21 1.31
C TYR A 141 -15.60 4.17 2.02
N PHE A 142 -14.43 3.92 1.45
CA PHE A 142 -13.34 3.22 2.10
C PHE A 142 -12.05 3.96 1.77
N GLN A 143 -11.27 4.26 2.80
CA GLN A 143 -9.99 4.94 2.66
C GLN A 143 -8.90 4.13 3.35
N THR A 144 -7.75 4.01 2.71
CA THR A 144 -6.57 3.39 3.28
C THR A 144 -5.32 4.16 2.88
N GLU A 145 -4.35 4.25 3.79
CA GLU A 145 -3.07 4.85 3.51
C GLU A 145 -2.13 3.80 2.91
N LEU A 146 -1.58 4.10 1.73
CA LEU A 146 -0.75 3.18 0.96
C LEU A 146 0.72 3.33 1.32
N VAL A 147 1.21 4.57 1.34
CA VAL A 147 2.61 4.90 1.63
C VAL A 147 2.65 6.17 2.45
N ARG A 148 3.51 6.19 3.48
CA ARG A 148 3.69 7.33 4.39
C ARG A 148 5.08 7.93 4.25
N SER A 149 5.21 9.18 4.68
CA SER A 149 6.49 9.85 4.92
C SER A 149 7.36 9.95 3.65
N LEU A 150 6.74 10.32 2.54
CA LEU A 150 7.39 10.61 1.26
C LEU A 150 7.77 12.08 1.18
N THR A 151 8.78 12.42 0.37
CA THR A 151 9.18 13.80 0.11
C THR A 151 8.52 14.35 -1.14
N ASN A 152 8.35 13.52 -2.16
CA ASN A 152 7.69 13.87 -3.42
C ASN A 152 6.91 12.68 -3.96
N ILE A 153 5.81 12.95 -4.65
CA ILE A 153 5.00 12.00 -5.40
C ILE A 153 4.52 12.68 -6.68
N ARG A 154 4.70 12.03 -7.83
CA ARG A 154 4.20 12.51 -9.12
C ARG A 154 3.79 11.38 -10.04
N TRP A 155 2.80 11.66 -10.88
CA TRP A 155 2.28 10.85 -11.95
C TRP A 155 2.52 11.56 -13.28
N GLU A 156 2.84 10.78 -14.31
CA GLU A 156 2.85 11.24 -15.69
C GLU A 156 2.17 10.20 -16.57
N PHE A 157 1.35 10.68 -17.50
CA PHE A 157 0.62 9.85 -18.47
C PHE A 157 1.21 10.06 -19.87
N TYR A 158 1.36 8.98 -20.63
CA TYR A 158 1.86 9.07 -21.99
C TYR A 158 0.73 9.36 -22.99
N ASP A 159 0.81 10.52 -23.65
CA ASP A 159 -0.09 10.93 -24.74
C ASP A 159 0.44 10.43 -26.08
N ALA A 160 -0.19 9.39 -26.63
CA ALA A 160 0.16 8.82 -27.92
C ALA A 160 -0.13 9.77 -29.11
N ASN A 161 -0.98 10.78 -28.94
CA ASN A 161 -1.27 11.75 -30.00
C ASN A 161 -0.19 12.82 -30.12
N ARG A 162 0.42 13.19 -28.98
CA ARG A 162 1.49 14.20 -28.90
C ARG A 162 2.89 13.59 -28.83
N ASP A 163 2.99 12.29 -28.55
CA ASP A 163 4.24 11.57 -28.29
C ASP A 163 5.02 12.14 -27.08
N GLU A 164 4.28 12.51 -26.03
CA GLU A 164 4.84 13.23 -24.87
C GLU A 164 4.29 12.69 -23.55
N TRP A 165 5.04 12.91 -22.46
CA TRP A 165 4.59 12.63 -21.10
C TRP A 165 3.91 13.87 -20.52
N SER A 166 2.66 13.72 -20.07
CA SER A 166 1.82 14.79 -19.54
C SER A 166 1.60 14.61 -18.03
N PRO A 167 1.82 15.66 -17.21
CA PRO A 167 1.49 15.65 -15.78
C PRO A 167 -0.01 15.86 -15.51
N GLU A 168 -0.81 16.08 -16.56
CA GLU A 168 -2.26 16.22 -16.51
C GLU A 168 -2.90 15.22 -17.47
N TRP A 169 -4.08 14.70 -17.10
CA TRP A 169 -4.82 13.81 -17.98
C TRP A 169 -6.31 14.02 -17.83
N THR A 170 -7.02 14.15 -18.94
CA THR A 170 -8.48 14.26 -18.94
C THR A 170 -9.10 13.15 -19.77
N PRO A 171 -10.36 12.74 -19.49
CA PRO A 171 -11.06 11.75 -20.30
C PRO A 171 -11.16 12.13 -21.78
N ALA A 172 -11.09 13.42 -22.12
CA ALA A 172 -11.09 13.92 -23.50
C ALA A 172 -9.81 13.57 -24.29
N MET A 173 -8.69 13.34 -23.60
CA MET A 173 -7.44 12.85 -24.19
C MET A 173 -7.50 11.35 -24.52
N GLY A 174 -8.57 10.68 -24.10
CA GLY A 174 -8.81 9.26 -24.30
C GLY A 174 -8.20 8.40 -23.20
N ARG A 175 -8.05 7.11 -23.51
CA ARG A 175 -7.47 6.14 -22.58
C ARG A 175 -5.94 6.18 -22.71
N PRO A 176 -5.20 6.50 -21.62
CA PRO A 176 -3.75 6.48 -21.67
C PRO A 176 -3.24 5.05 -21.85
N SER A 177 -2.10 4.90 -22.51
CA SER A 177 -1.48 3.59 -22.75
C SER A 177 -0.42 3.25 -21.70
N GLN A 178 0.19 4.27 -21.09
CA GLN A 178 1.29 4.13 -20.15
C GLN A 178 1.18 5.18 -19.03
N ILE A 179 1.66 4.80 -17.85
CA ILE A 179 1.75 5.66 -16.68
C ILE A 179 3.15 5.51 -16.09
N LYS A 180 3.76 6.63 -15.71
CA LYS A 180 4.91 6.67 -14.81
C LYS A 180 4.46 7.19 -13.45
N PHE A 181 4.99 6.56 -12.42
CA PHE A 181 4.80 6.94 -11.04
C PHE A 181 6.16 7.16 -10.39
N PHE A 182 6.34 8.34 -9.81
CA PHE A 182 7.57 8.78 -9.18
C PHE A 182 7.33 9.02 -7.70
N TYR A 183 8.28 8.61 -6.86
CA TYR A 183 8.26 8.93 -5.44
C TYR A 183 9.67 8.94 -4.83
N SER A 184 9.86 9.70 -3.76
CA SER A 184 11.13 9.78 -3.03
C SER A 184 10.92 9.75 -1.51
N TYR A 185 11.92 9.23 -0.79
CA TYR A 185 11.94 9.19 0.67
C TYR A 185 12.90 10.24 1.24
N PRO A 186 12.62 10.78 2.43
CA PRO A 186 13.53 11.73 3.07
C PRO A 186 14.89 11.09 3.32
N GLY A 187 15.97 11.81 2.96
CA GLY A 187 17.35 11.35 3.11
C GLY A 187 17.85 10.40 2.01
N HIS A 188 17.02 10.10 1.01
CA HIS A 188 17.43 9.40 -0.20
C HIS A 188 17.42 10.37 -1.39
N GLU A 189 18.54 10.48 -2.11
CA GLU A 189 18.61 11.30 -3.33
C GLU A 189 17.93 10.63 -4.53
N ASP A 190 17.78 9.30 -4.50
CA ASP A 190 17.21 8.53 -5.59
C ASP A 190 15.67 8.63 -5.61
N GLU A 191 15.15 9.16 -6.72
CA GLU A 191 13.73 9.06 -7.05
C GLU A 191 13.42 7.67 -7.59
N HIS A 192 12.44 7.01 -6.99
CA HIS A 192 11.97 5.71 -7.46
C HIS A 192 10.94 5.91 -8.56
N MET A 193 11.15 5.26 -9.70
CA MET A 193 10.23 5.30 -10.83
C MET A 193 9.62 3.91 -11.06
N HIS A 194 8.29 3.86 -11.10
CA HIS A 194 7.53 2.70 -11.57
C HIS A 194 6.81 3.02 -12.87
N TYR A 195 6.73 2.02 -13.72
CA TYR A 195 6.08 2.12 -15.02
C TYR A 195 4.95 1.10 -15.11
N PHE A 196 3.77 1.57 -15.55
CA PHE A 196 2.58 0.77 -15.71
C PHE A 196 2.05 0.86 -17.13
N TRP A 197 1.62 -0.29 -17.67
CA TRP A 197 0.94 -0.36 -18.96
C TRP A 197 -0.56 -0.51 -18.74
N ILE A 198 -1.35 0.24 -19.50
CA ILE A 198 -2.80 0.11 -19.54
C ILE A 198 -3.18 -0.58 -20.85
N PRO A 199 -3.78 -1.78 -20.80
CA PRO A 199 -4.27 -2.44 -21.99
C PRO A 199 -5.37 -1.64 -22.69
N ASN A 200 -5.28 -1.59 -24.02
CA ASN A 200 -6.39 -1.16 -24.85
C ASN A 200 -7.39 -2.31 -24.99
N ARG A 201 -8.52 -2.23 -24.28
CA ARG A 201 -9.60 -3.21 -24.34
C ARG A 201 -10.69 -2.67 -25.25
N LYS A 202 -11.07 -3.45 -26.26
CA LYS A 202 -12.25 -3.14 -27.07
C LYS A 202 -13.49 -3.34 -26.22
N ASP A 203 -14.46 -2.44 -26.34
CA ASP A 203 -15.76 -2.61 -25.69
C ASP A 203 -16.38 -3.95 -26.10
N PRO A 204 -17.00 -4.69 -25.17
CA PRO A 204 -17.81 -5.83 -25.55
C PRO A 204 -18.93 -5.31 -26.48
N PRO A 205 -19.22 -6.00 -27.59
CA PRO A 205 -20.29 -5.58 -28.49
C PRO A 205 -21.58 -5.47 -27.68
N LEU A 206 -22.23 -4.29 -27.78
CA LEU A 206 -23.56 -4.05 -27.21
C LEU A 206 -24.44 -5.27 -27.49
N LYS A 207 -24.91 -5.95 -26.44
CA LYS A 207 -25.89 -7.02 -26.60
C LYS A 207 -27.08 -6.41 -27.34
N ALA A 208 -27.26 -6.80 -28.60
CA ALA A 208 -28.38 -6.37 -29.42
C ALA A 208 -29.65 -6.55 -28.59
N ASN A 209 -30.41 -5.46 -28.40
CA ASN A 209 -31.71 -5.49 -27.75
C ASN A 209 -32.47 -6.72 -28.24
N THR A 210 -32.78 -7.63 -27.32
CA THR A 210 -33.65 -8.78 -27.60
C THR A 210 -34.95 -8.20 -28.15
N GLN A 211 -35.10 -8.28 -29.47
CA GLN A 211 -36.27 -7.79 -30.17
C GLN A 211 -37.46 -8.55 -29.60
N LYS A 212 -38.28 -7.83 -28.84
CA LYS A 212 -39.51 -8.36 -28.25
C LYS A 212 -40.34 -8.93 -29.41
N PRO A 213 -40.72 -10.22 -29.41
CA PRO A 213 -41.48 -10.79 -30.52
C PRO A 213 -42.81 -10.05 -30.65
N THR A 214 -43.07 -9.54 -31.85
CA THR A 214 -44.33 -8.93 -32.25
C THR A 214 -45.45 -9.96 -32.01
N PRO A 215 -46.54 -9.63 -31.29
CA PRO A 215 -47.62 -10.57 -31.09
C PRO A 215 -48.31 -10.90 -32.43
N PRO A 216 -48.73 -12.16 -32.66
CA PRO A 216 -49.40 -12.54 -33.90
C PRO A 216 -50.75 -11.81 -34.03
N PRO A 217 -51.21 -11.54 -35.26
CA PRO A 217 -52.50 -10.92 -35.48
C PRO A 217 -53.62 -11.82 -34.96
N ARG A 218 -54.56 -11.22 -34.24
CA ARG A 218 -55.72 -11.90 -33.66
C ARG A 218 -56.72 -12.26 -34.77
N PRO A 219 -57.31 -13.47 -34.77
CA PRO A 219 -58.34 -13.88 -35.73
C PRO A 219 -59.64 -13.08 -35.57
#